data_AF-A0A437UTV9-F1
#
_entry.id   AF-A0A437UTV9-F1
#
_cell.length_a   1.000
_cell.length_b   1.000
_cell.length_c   1.000
_cell.angle_alpha   90.00
_cell.angle_beta   90.00
_cell.angle_gamma   90.00
#
_symmetry.space_group_name_H-M   'P 1'
#
loop_
_entity.id
_entity.type
_entity.pdbx_description
1 polymer ?
#
loop_
_entity_poly.entity_id
_entity_poly.type
_entity_poly.pdbx_seq_one_letter_code
_entity_poly.pdbx_strand_id
1 'polypeptide(L)' 'MNRWYTDLNRKRVSRFRDATAEYFDWSSRSWKPDQELYDVLVGELTLVEITEDEADAIIAGRAGAVDSR' A
#
# COMPACT_ATOMS: atom_id res chain seq x y z
N MET A 1 0.26 -12.10 10.84
CA MET A 1 0.83 -10.80 11.27
C MET A 1 0.78 -9.92 10.06
N ASN A 2 -0.04 -8.86 10.11
CA ASN A 2 -0.21 -7.97 8.97
C ASN A 2 0.98 -7.01 8.90
N ARG A 3 1.50 -6.78 7.71
CA ARG A 3 2.56 -5.79 7.48
C ARG A 3 2.13 -4.84 6.39
N TRP A 4 2.43 -3.57 6.55
CA TRP A 4 2.02 -2.52 5.64
C TRP A 4 3.24 -1.77 5.13
N TYR A 5 3.19 -1.36 3.87
CA TYR A 5 4.33 -0.78 3.18
C TYR A 5 3.91 0.40 2.32
N THR A 6 4.81 1.36 2.17
CA THR A 6 4.64 2.48 1.25
C THR A 6 5.96 2.85 0.58
N ASP A 7 5.89 3.55 -0.55
CA ASP A 7 7.07 4.16 -1.16
C ASP A 7 7.37 5.51 -0.48
N LEU A 8 8.58 6.05 -0.70
CA LEU A 8 9.01 7.32 -0.10
C LEU A 8 8.08 8.51 -0.44
N ASN A 9 7.33 8.43 -1.54
CA ASN A 9 6.41 9.48 -1.97
C ASN A 9 4.96 9.25 -1.52
N ARG A 10 4.67 8.20 -0.76
CA ARG A 10 3.31 7.82 -0.31
C ARG A 10 2.31 7.68 -1.46
N LYS A 11 2.78 7.24 -2.63
CA LYS A 11 1.97 7.00 -3.82
C LYS A 11 1.47 5.57 -3.90
N ARG A 12 2.19 4.63 -3.28
CA ARG A 12 1.85 3.20 -3.17
C ARG A 12 1.51 2.87 -1.73
N VAL A 13 0.48 2.05 -1.54
CA VAL A 13 0.19 1.41 -0.27
C VAL A 13 0.05 -0.08 -0.56
N SER A 14 0.86 -0.89 0.10
CA SER A 14 0.88 -2.33 -0.05
C SER A 14 0.77 -3.01 1.31
N ARG A 15 0.28 -4.25 1.34
CA ARG A 15 0.15 -5.04 2.57
C ARG A 15 0.43 -6.51 2.34
N PHE A 16 1.00 -7.16 3.36
CA PHE A 16 0.97 -8.61 3.51
C PHE A 16 -0.07 -8.98 4.55
N ARG A 17 -1.09 -9.73 4.12
CA ARG A 17 -2.15 -10.27 4.98
C ARG A 17 -2.41 -11.72 4.62
N ASP A 18 -2.39 -12.61 5.60
CA ASP A 18 -2.75 -14.02 5.42
C ASP A 18 -2.00 -14.69 4.24
N ALA A 19 -0.69 -14.44 4.14
CA ALA A 19 0.20 -14.89 3.06
C ALA A 19 -0.16 -14.38 1.66
N THR A 20 -1.00 -13.34 1.57
CA THR A 20 -1.33 -12.63 0.33
C THR A 20 -0.69 -11.25 0.35
N ALA A 21 -0.07 -10.90 -0.77
CA ALA A 21 0.52 -9.60 -1.01
C ALA A 21 -0.43 -8.78 -1.88
N GLU A 22 -0.79 -7.58 -1.43
CA GLU A 22 -1.76 -6.73 -2.12
C GLU A 22 -1.31 -5.26 -2.14
N TYR A 23 -1.70 -4.53 -3.19
CA TYR A 23 -1.58 -3.07 -3.27
C TYR A 23 -2.95 -2.43 -3.39
N PHE A 24 -3.07 -1.22 -2.89
CA PHE A 24 -4.28 -0.44 -3.03
C PHE A 24 -4.33 0.21 -4.41
N ASP A 25 -5.25 -0.25 -5.26
CA ASP A 25 -5.53 0.40 -6.54
C ASP A 25 -6.48 1.57 -6.33
N TRP A 26 -5.95 2.78 -6.51
CA TRP A 26 -6.68 4.03 -6.37
C TRP A 26 -7.82 4.19 -7.38
N SER A 27 -7.66 3.65 -8.59
CA SER A 27 -8.65 3.80 -9.66
C SER A 27 -9.92 3.00 -9.37
N SER A 28 -9.77 1.76 -8.90
CA SER A 28 -10.91 0.91 -8.50
C SER A 28 -11.26 1.00 -7.01
N ARG A 29 -10.50 1.77 -6.22
CA ARG A 29 -10.59 1.86 -4.75
C ARG A 29 -10.66 0.48 -4.09
N SER A 30 -9.83 -0.44 -4.56
CA SER A 30 -9.84 -1.83 -4.11
C SER A 30 -8.43 -2.40 -3.99
N TRP A 31 -8.29 -3.42 -3.15
CA TRP A 31 -7.03 -4.16 -3.03
C TRP A 31 -6.88 -5.11 -4.22
N LYS A 32 -5.68 -5.13 -4.80
CA LYS A 32 -5.31 -5.99 -5.93
C LYS A 32 -4.07 -6.82 -5.58
N PRO A 33 -3.93 -8.03 -6.14
CA PRO A 33 -2.72 -8.82 -5.95
C PRO A 33 -1.47 -8.04 -6.33
N ASP A 34 -0.46 -8.09 -5.47
CA ASP A 34 0.79 -7.37 -5.62
C ASP A 34 1.94 -8.35 -5.80
N GLN A 35 2.17 -8.77 -7.04
CA GLN A 35 3.18 -9.78 -7.35
C GLN A 35 4.60 -9.31 -7.02
N GLU A 36 4.84 -7.99 -7.06
CA GLU A 36 6.12 -7.34 -6.78
C GLU A 36 6.38 -7.17 -5.28
N LEU A 37 5.36 -7.25 -4.41
CA LEU A 37 5.57 -7.00 -2.98
C LEU A 37 6.40 -8.09 -2.31
N TYR A 38 6.41 -9.32 -2.87
CA TYR A 38 7.32 -10.38 -2.45
C TYR A 38 8.80 -9.96 -2.59
N ASP A 39 9.10 -9.07 -3.53
CA ASP A 39 10.45 -8.54 -3.77
C ASP A 39 10.92 -7.65 -2.60
N VAL A 40 10.01 -7.11 -1.78
CA VAL A 40 10.36 -6.41 -0.53
C VAL A 40 10.95 -7.38 0.49
N LEU A 41 10.42 -8.61 0.57
CA LEU A 41 10.90 -9.61 1.53
C LEU A 41 12.31 -10.10 1.20
N VAL A 42 12.68 -10.07 -0.09
CA VAL A 42 14.02 -10.45 -0.58
C VAL A 42 14.93 -9.24 -0.83
N GLY A 43 14.47 -8.02 -0.56
CA GLY A 43 15.26 -6.78 -0.64
C GLY A 43 15.47 -6.22 -2.05
N GLU A 44 14.72 -6.70 -3.04
CA GLU A 44 14.77 -6.23 -4.43
C GLU A 44 13.86 -5.02 -4.68
N LEU A 45 12.85 -4.81 -3.82
CA LEU A 45 12.00 -3.63 -3.82
C LEU A 45 12.16 -2.82 -2.52
N THR A 46 12.49 -1.54 -2.64
CA THR A 46 12.65 -0.65 -1.48
C THR A 46 11.32 0.02 -1.13
N LEU A 47 10.57 -0.59 -0.21
CA LEU A 47 9.43 0.04 0.47
C LEU A 47 9.74 0.24 1.96
N VAL A 48 9.09 1.22 2.56
CA VAL A 48 9.16 1.50 3.99
C VAL A 48 7.99 0.81 4.67
N GLU A 49 8.27 0.03 5.73
CA GLU A 49 7.23 -0.54 6.58
C GLU A 49 6.56 0.56 7.40
N ILE A 50 5.23 0.55 7.41
CA ILE A 50 4.38 1.52 8.11
C ILE A 50 3.34 0.79 8.95
N THR A 51 2.64 1.53 9.81
CA THR A 51 1.48 1.03 10.54
C THR A 51 0.23 0.98 9.66
N GLU A 52 -0.77 0.21 10.11
CA GLU A 52 -2.10 0.17 9.47
C GLU A 52 -2.76 1.56 9.49
N ASP A 53 -2.68 2.28 10.62
CA ASP A 53 -3.22 3.63 10.75
C ASP A 53 -2.58 4.63 9.75
N GLU A 54 -1.27 4.52 9.52
CA GLU A 54 -0.58 5.33 8.51
C GLU A 54 -1.02 4.98 7.09
N ALA A 55 -1.23 3.69 6.80
CA ALA A 55 -1.74 3.24 5.51
C ALA A 55 -3.15 3.78 5.25
N ASP A 56 -4.03 3.70 6.25
CA ASP A 56 -5.39 4.23 6.20
C ASP A 56 -5.39 5.75 6.02
N ALA A 57 -4.50 6.48 6.70
CA ALA A 57 -4.34 7.92 6.54
C ALA A 57 -3.90 8.30 5.11
N ILE A 58 -3.00 7.54 4.49
CA ILE A 58 -2.59 7.74 3.09
C ILE A 58 -3.78 7.50 2.16
N ILE A 59 -4.51 6.39 2.36
CA ILE A 59 -5.71 6.02 1.59
C ILE A 59 -6.79 7.10 1.68
N ALA A 60 -7.12 7.55 2.88
CA ALA A 60 -8.12 8.58 3.11
C ALA A 60 -7.68 9.96 2.56
N GLY A 61 -6.42 10.36 2.79
CA GLY A 61 -5.91 11.66 2.37
C GLY A 61 -5.92 11.86 0.85
N ARG A 62 -5.69 10.79 0.09
CA ARG A 62 -5.76 10.84 -1.38
C ARG A 62 -7.18 10.66 -1.93
N ALA A 63 -8.05 9.95 -1.21
CA ALA A 63 -9.47 9.89 -1.54
C ALA A 63 -10.13 11.29 -1.46
N GLY A 64 -9.79 12.09 -0.45
CA GLY A 64 -10.29 13.47 -0.32
C GLY A 64 -9.79 14.43 -1.42
N ALA A 65 -8.59 14.19 -1.97
CA ALA A 65 -8.03 15.03 -3.03
C ALA A 65 -8.67 14.82 -4.41
N VAL A 66 -9.32 13.67 -4.65
CA VAL A 66 -9.98 13.35 -5.93
C VAL A 66 -11.39 13.97 -6.00
N ASP A 67 -12.10 14.10 -4.87
CA ASP A 67 -13.43 14.72 -4.80
C ASP A 67 -13.40 16.27 -4.79
N SER A 68 -12.21 16.88 -4.86
CA SER A 68 -12.02 18.34 -4.79
C SER A 68 -11.83 19.02 -6.16
N ARG A 69 -12.15 18.36 -7.28
CA ARG A 69 -11.98 18.88 -8.65
C ARG A 69 -13.30 19.03 -9.40
#